data_AF-A0A6J6UTI7-F1
#
_entry.id   AF-A0A6J6UTI7-F1
#
_cell.length_a   1.000
_cell.length_b   1.000
_cell.length_c   1.000
_cell.angle_alpha   90.00
_cell.angle_beta   90.00
_cell.angle_gamma   90.00
#
_symmetry.space_group_name_H-M   'P 1'
#
loop_
_entity.id
_entity.type
_entity.pdbx_description
1 polymer ?
#
loop_
_entity_poly.entity_id
_entity_poly.type
_entity_poly.pdbx_seq_one_letter_code
_entity_poly.pdbx_strand_id
1 'polypeptide(L)' 'MIFIEPPSWEELTTRLTNRGTESENSTLARLDRAKEELSAASEFDYVLVNHEVEQSVSELVSLALR' A
#
# COMPACT_ATOMS: atom_id res chain seq x y z
N MET A 1 5.24 -13.75 5.21
CA MET A 1 5.44 -12.50 4.46
C MET A 1 4.13 -11.72 4.50
N ILE A 2 4.17 -10.42 4.79
CA ILE A 2 2.98 -9.57 4.95
C ILE A 2 2.97 -8.55 3.81
N PHE A 3 1.85 -8.42 3.10
CA PHE A 3 1.59 -7.35 2.15
C PHE A 3 0.84 -6.22 2.84
N ILE A 4 1.25 -4.98 2.61
CA ILE A 4 0.56 -3.80 3.13
C ILE A 4 -0.09 -3.07 1.97
N GLU A 5 -1.41 -3.05 1.93
CA GLU A 5 -2.17 -2.45 0.85
C GLU A 5 -2.86 -1.14 1.27
N PRO A 6 -3.07 -0.20 0.34
CA PRO A 6 -3.90 0.97 0.59
C PRO A 6 -5.37 0.57 0.81
N PRO A 7 -6.16 1.37 1.54
CA PRO A 7 -7.57 1.08 1.78
C PRO A 7 -8.44 1.22 0.53
N SER A 8 -7.95 1.95 -0.48
CA SER A 8 -8.57 2.03 -1.79
C SER A 8 -7.57 2.47 -2.85
N TRP A 9 -7.90 2.22 -4.11
CA TRP A 9 -7.14 2.74 -5.26
C TRP A 9 -7.11 4.28 -5.29
N GLU A 10 -8.22 4.92 -4.91
CA GLU A 10 -8.34 6.38 -4.87
C GLU A 10 -7.41 6.99 -3.82
N GLU A 11 -7.34 6.38 -2.63
CA GLU A 11 -6.45 6.81 -1.56
C GLU A 11 -4.98 6.66 -1.98
N LEU A 12 -4.62 5.54 -2.62
CA LEU A 12 -3.27 5.34 -3.17
C LEU A 12 -2.92 6.42 -4.20
N THR A 13 -3.85 6.69 -5.12
CA THR A 13 -3.66 7.69 -6.17
C THR A 13 -3.44 9.06 -5.57
N THR A 14 -4.27 9.44 -4.60
CA THR A 14 -4.16 10.72 -3.87
C THR A 14 -2.83 10.83 -3.13
N ARG A 15 -2.36 9.77 -2.48
CA ARG A 15 -1.05 9.76 -1.79
C ARG A 15 0.12 9.90 -2.76
N LEU A 16 0.04 9.31 -3.95
CA LEU A 16 1.10 9.38 -4.95
C LEU A 16 1.14 10.74 -5.65
N THR A 17 -0.02 11.35 -5.95
CA THR A 17 -0.10 12.68 -6.56
C THR A 17 0.27 13.80 -5.58
N ASN A 18 -0.10 13.68 -4.31
CA ASN A 18 0.17 14.71 -3.29
C ASN A 18 1.64 14.79 -2.85
N ARG A 19 2.53 13.88 -3.29
CA ARG A 19 3.97 13.98 -2.96
C ARG A 19 4.62 15.25 -3.49
N GLY A 20 4.02 15.94 -4.46
CA GLY A 20 4.36 17.31 -4.87
C GLY A 20 5.74 17.50 -5.51
N THR A 21 6.58 16.47 -5.53
CA THR A 21 7.96 16.51 -6.04
C THR A 21 8.17 15.62 -7.28
N GLU A 22 7.11 14.99 -7.79
CA GLU A 22 7.19 14.05 -8.92
C GLU A 22 6.52 14.63 -10.16
N SER A 23 7.08 14.27 -11.33
CA SER A 23 6.44 14.57 -12.61
C SER A 23 5.23 13.66 -12.84
N GLU A 24 4.26 14.11 -13.64
CA GLU A 24 3.08 13.31 -13.98
C GLU A 24 3.44 11.93 -14.53
N ASN A 25 4.46 11.85 -15.39
CA ASN A 25 4.96 10.59 -15.94
C ASN A 25 5.52 9.64 -14.86
N SER A 26 6.19 10.17 -13.83
CA SER A 26 6.66 9.36 -12.69
C SER A 26 5.49 8.79 -11.90
N THR A 27 4.49 9.63 -11.62
CA THR A 27 3.28 9.21 -10.90
C THR A 27 2.52 8.13 -11.66
N LEU A 28 2.34 8.27 -12.97
CA LEU A 28 1.68 7.26 -13.81
C LEU A 28 2.44 5.93 -13.80
N ALA A 29 3.77 5.97 -13.98
CA ALA A 29 4.59 4.76 -13.93
C ALA A 29 4.49 4.03 -12.57
N ARG A 30 4.40 4.79 -11.47
CA ARG A 30 4.19 4.23 -10.12
C ARG A 30 2.81 3.63 -9.95
N LEU A 31 1.76 4.28 -10.47
CA LEU A 31 0.41 3.74 -10.43
C LEU A 31 0.33 2.42 -11.20
N ASP A 32 0.88 2.36 -12.42
CA ASP A 32 0.88 1.13 -13.19
C ASP A 32 1.61 0.00 -12.48
N ARG A 33 2.79 0.30 -11.89
CA ARG A 33 3.50 -0.65 -11.06
C ARG A 33 2.70 -1.08 -9.82
N ALA A 34 1.98 -0.17 -9.18
CA ALA A 34 1.16 -0.50 -8.03
C ALA A 34 -0.01 -1.45 -8.39
N LYS A 35 -0.57 -1.38 -9.61
CA LYS A 35 -1.58 -2.35 -10.06
C LYS A 35 -1.00 -3.76 -10.13
N GLU A 36 0.20 -3.90 -10.68
CA GLU A 36 0.91 -5.18 -10.75
C GLU A 36 1.17 -5.72 -9.33
N GLU A 37 1.69 -4.88 -8.43
CA GLU A 37 1.98 -5.25 -7.04
C GLU A 37 0.71 -5.64 -6.27
N LEU A 38 -0.39 -4.91 -6.43
CA LEU A 38 -1.69 -5.25 -5.83
C LEU A 38 -2.24 -6.60 -6.34
N SER A 39 -2.05 -6.91 -7.63
CA SER A 39 -2.49 -8.20 -8.19
C SER A 39 -1.75 -9.39 -7.57
N ALA A 40 -0.50 -9.17 -7.13
CA ALA A 40 0.34 -10.16 -6.47
C ALA A 40 0.08 -10.24 -4.94
N ALA A 41 -0.81 -9.42 -4.37
CA ALA A 41 -1.09 -9.40 -2.92
C ALA A 41 -1.51 -10.80 -2.38
N SER A 42 -2.17 -11.60 -3.22
CA SER A 42 -2.59 -12.96 -2.87
C SER A 42 -1.45 -13.98 -2.71
N GLU A 43 -0.21 -13.62 -3.09
CA GLU A 43 0.98 -14.44 -2.91
C GLU A 43 1.60 -14.33 -1.50
N PHE A 44 1.09 -13.42 -0.67
CA PHE A 44 1.58 -13.17 0.68
C PHE A 44 0.76 -13.96 1.71
N ASP A 45 1.41 -14.33 2.81
CA ASP A 45 0.75 -15.09 3.89
C ASP A 45 -0.34 -14.26 4.61
N TYR A 46 -0.19 -12.93 4.62
CA TYR A 46 -1.14 -11.99 5.20
C TYR A 46 -1.22 -10.71 4.38
N VAL A 47 -2.42 -10.15 4.27
CA VAL A 47 -2.68 -8.83 3.69
C VAL A 47 -3.22 -7.91 4.79
N LEU A 48 -2.56 -6.77 4.97
CA LEU A 48 -2.92 -5.76 5.96
C LEU A 48 -3.32 -4.47 5.25
N VAL A 49 -4.51 -3.97 5.55
CA VAL A 49 -5.04 -2.74 4.95
C VAL A 49 -4.59 -1.53 5.78
N ASN A 50 -3.88 -0.60 5.14
CA ASN A 50 -3.27 0.56 5.79
C ASN A 50 -4.21 1.78 5.86
N HIS A 51 -5.20 1.70 6.76
CA HIS A 51 -6.13 2.79 7.05
C HIS A 51 -5.46 3.92 7.86
N GLU A 52 -4.89 3.58 9.02
CA GLU A 52 -4.24 4.51 9.95
C GLU A 52 -2.96 3.87 10.49
N VAL A 53 -1.90 4.66 10.65
CA VAL A 53 -0.56 4.17 11.03
C VAL A 53 -0.61 3.44 12.36
N GLU A 54 -1.27 4.01 13.36
CA GLU A 54 -1.37 3.45 14.71
C GLU A 54 -2.05 2.08 14.71
N GLN A 55 -3.13 1.94 13.92
CA GLN A 55 -3.87 0.68 13.79
C GLN A 55 -3.02 -0.38 13.07
N SER A 56 -2.41 -0.01 11.93
CA SER A 56 -1.56 -0.91 11.17
C SER A 56 -0.34 -1.38 11.96
N VAL A 57 0.28 -0.51 12.76
CA VAL A 57 1.39 -0.88 13.65
C VAL A 57 0.93 -1.86 14.72
N SER A 58 -0.22 -1.61 15.36
CA SER A 58 -0.77 -2.52 16.36
C SER A 58 -1.03 -3.91 15.79
N GLU A 59 -1.61 -4.00 14.60
CA GLU A 59 -1.88 -5.27 13.92
C GLU A 59 -0.58 -5.99 13.51
N LEU A 60 0.41 -5.28 12.98
CA LEU A 60 1.73 -5.84 12.68
C LEU A 60 2.41 -6.41 13.92
N VAL A 61 2.36 -5.69 15.06
CA VAL A 61 2.91 -6.19 16.33
C VAL A 61 2.17 -7.46 16.78
N SER A 62 0.84 -7.49 16.66
CA SER A 62 0.06 -8.68 16.98
C SER A 62 0.39 -9.87 16.08
N LEU A 63 0.72 -9.65 14.81
CA LEU A 63 1.13 -10.71 13.88
C LEU A 63 2.54 -11.21 14.19
N ALA A 64 3.46 -10.33 14.56
CA ALA A 64 4.86 -10.67 14.84
C ALA A 64 5.06 -11.44 16.16
N LEU A 65 4.11 -11.36 17.09
CA LEU A 65 4.14 -12.05 18.38
C LEU A 65 3.43 -13.41 18.37
N ARG A 66 2.89 -13.82 17.22
CA ARG A 66 2.34 -15.16 17.00
C ARG A 66 3.44 -16.11 16.52
#